data_AF-A0A1Y0MGN1-F1
#
_entry.id   AF-A0A1Y0MGN1-F1
#
_cell.length_a   1.000
_cell.length_b   1.000
_cell.length_c   1.000
_cell.angle_alpha   90.00
_cell.angle_beta   90.00
_cell.angle_gamma   90.00
#
_symmetry.space_group_name_H-M   'P 1'
#
loop_
_entity.id
_entity.type
_entity.pdbx_description
1 polymer ?
#
loop_
_entity_poly.entity_id
_entity_poly.type
_entity_poly.pdbx_seq_one_letter_code
_entity_poly.pdbx_strand_id
1 'polypeptide(L)'
;MYLLLFIAFILIVRIDKIMKYFRDKNLGWKAYKKNYKEITYSEKIDEKWYHIKIDADINIGTFEPKFKSESEWLSYPEWAHHREKVIERVKMRYPLKDED
;
A
#
# COMPACT_ATOMS: atom_id res chain seq x y z
N MET A 1 21.30 -30.70 12.66
CA MET A 1 21.00 -29.43 13.36
C MET A 1 20.89 -28.26 12.39
N TYR A 2 21.92 -27.93 11.59
CA TYR A 2 21.88 -26.81 10.63
C TYR A 2 20.86 -26.95 9.48
N LEU A 3 20.59 -28.17 9.00
CA LEU A 3 19.58 -28.43 7.97
C LEU A 3 18.15 -28.05 8.44
N LEU A 4 17.82 -28.36 9.69
CA LEU A 4 16.52 -28.01 10.30
C LEU A 4 16.37 -26.50 10.46
N LEU A 5 17.44 -25.81 10.87
CA LEU A 5 17.46 -24.34 10.97
C LEU A 5 17.28 -23.67 9.60
N PHE A 6 17.90 -24.23 8.55
CA PHE A 6 17.76 -23.72 7.19
C PHE A 6 16.33 -23.92 6.64
N ILE A 7 15.71 -25.06 6.89
CA ILE A 7 14.31 -25.32 6.52
C ILE A 7 13.36 -24.38 7.29
N ALA A 8 13.59 -24.20 8.59
CA ALA A 8 12.79 -23.28 9.41
C ALA A 8 12.89 -21.83 8.88
N PHE A 9 14.09 -21.39 8.50
CA PHE A 9 14.30 -20.08 7.89
C PHE A 9 13.50 -19.90 6.59
N ILE A 10 13.52 -20.91 5.71
CA ILE A 10 12.74 -20.87 4.45
C ILE A 10 11.23 -20.81 4.75
N LEU A 11 10.74 -21.58 5.73
CA LEU A 11 9.33 -21.59 6.11
C LEU A 11 8.86 -20.22 6.64
N ILE A 12 9.65 -19.57 7.50
CA ILE A 12 9.35 -18.24 8.03
C ILE A 12 9.19 -17.21 6.89
N VAL A 13 10.14 -17.17 5.95
CA VAL A 13 10.12 -16.25 4.81
C VAL A 13 8.90 -16.49 3.91
N ARG A 14 8.46 -17.74 3.77
CA ARG A 14 7.28 -18.11 2.98
C ARG A 14 5.97 -17.73 3.68
N ILE A 15 5.87 -17.94 4.98
CA ILE A 15 4.69 -17.59 5.79
C ILE A 15 4.45 -16.07 5.74
N ASP A 16 5.49 -15.26 5.84
CA ASP A 16 5.40 -13.80 5.75
C ASP A 16 4.77 -13.30 4.44
N LYS A 17 5.13 -13.94 3.32
CA LYS A 17 4.54 -13.62 2.00
C LYS A 17 3.06 -14.01 1.94
N ILE A 18 2.72 -15.16 2.51
CA ILE A 18 1.34 -15.66 2.56
C ILE A 18 0.47 -14.76 3.43
N MET A 19 0.95 -14.37 4.62
CA MET A 19 0.22 -13.48 5.52
C MET A 19 -0.05 -12.10 4.90
N LYS A 20 0.94 -11.52 4.20
CA LYS A 20 0.74 -10.27 3.45
C LYS A 20 -0.35 -10.42 2.39
N TYR A 21 -0.35 -11.52 1.64
CA TYR A 21 -1.37 -11.80 0.64
C TYR A 21 -2.78 -11.93 1.23
N PHE A 22 -2.94 -12.67 2.33
CA PHE A 22 -4.24 -12.84 2.99
C PHE A 22 -4.77 -11.54 3.60
N ARG A 23 -3.90 -10.73 4.22
CA ARG A 23 -4.30 -9.42 4.74
C ARG A 23 -4.86 -8.53 3.63
N ASP A 24 -4.14 -8.42 2.51
CA ASP A 24 -4.56 -7.59 1.39
C ASP A 24 -5.84 -8.14 0.72
N LYS A 25 -6.02 -9.48 0.69
CA LYS A 25 -7.24 -10.12 0.17
C LYS A 25 -8.46 -9.89 1.06
N ASN A 26 -8.30 -9.92 2.38
CA ASN A 26 -9.38 -9.73 3.35
C ASN A 26 -9.81 -8.26 3.48
N LEU A 27 -8.88 -7.32 3.33
CA LEU A 27 -9.17 -5.89 3.44
C LEU A 27 -9.90 -5.32 2.22
N GLY A 28 -9.83 -5.99 1.06
CA GLY A 28 -10.39 -5.48 -0.19
C GLY A 28 -9.66 -4.27 -0.77
N TRP A 29 -8.52 -3.88 -0.17
CA TRP A 29 -7.65 -2.82 -0.65
C TRP A 29 -6.19 -3.15 -0.34
N LYS A 30 -5.28 -2.54 -1.10
CA LYS A 30 -3.84 -2.63 -0.86
C LYS A 30 -3.14 -1.37 -1.35
N ALA A 31 -2.08 -0.97 -0.67
CA ALA A 31 -1.18 0.08 -1.10
C ALA A 31 0.25 -0.46 -1.12
N TYR A 32 0.96 -0.25 -2.23
CA TYR A 32 2.35 -0.65 -2.34
C TYR A 32 3.19 0.39 -3.08
N LYS A 33 4.42 0.55 -2.62
CA LYS A 33 5.46 1.34 -3.27
C LYS A 33 5.83 0.68 -4.59
N LYS A 34 5.68 1.40 -5.70
CA LYS A 34 6.12 0.91 -7.01
C LYS A 34 7.54 1.37 -7.33
N ASN A 35 7.85 2.62 -7.02
CA ASN A 35 9.19 3.19 -7.16
C ASN A 35 9.41 4.27 -6.09
N TYR A 36 10.49 5.04 -6.19
CA TYR A 36 10.81 6.11 -5.25
C TYR A 36 9.89 7.34 -5.33
N LYS A 37 9.04 7.42 -6.36
CA LYS A 37 8.16 8.55 -6.64
C LYS A 37 6.66 8.21 -6.71
N GLU A 38 6.30 6.92 -6.63
CA GLU A 38 4.94 6.45 -6.94
C GLU A 38 4.52 5.35 -5.96
N ILE A 39 3.33 5.54 -5.39
CA ILE A 39 2.53 4.55 -4.67
C ILE A 39 1.42 4.09 -5.60
N THR A 40 1.23 2.78 -5.70
CA THR A 40 0.03 2.22 -6.31
C THR A 40 -0.96 1.87 -5.20
N TYR A 41 -2.11 2.53 -5.20
CA TYR A 41 -3.27 2.14 -4.41
C TYR A 41 -4.18 1.27 -5.27
N SER A 42 -4.67 0.17 -4.72
CA SER A 42 -5.64 -0.71 -5.38
C SER A 42 -6.81 -1.03 -4.48
N GLU A 43 -8.00 -1.05 -5.04
CA GLU A 43 -9.24 -1.41 -4.35
C GLU A 43 -10.01 -2.43 -5.17
N LYS A 44 -10.63 -3.37 -4.47
CA LYS A 44 -11.43 -4.43 -5.07
C LYS A 44 -12.90 -3.98 -5.11
N ILE A 45 -13.44 -3.84 -6.31
CA ILE A 45 -14.82 -3.43 -6.59
C ILE A 45 -15.40 -4.44 -7.57
N ASP A 46 -16.57 -5.01 -7.26
CA ASP A 46 -17.22 -6.06 -8.07
C ASP A 46 -16.25 -7.17 -8.50
N GLU A 47 -15.50 -7.68 -7.52
CA GLU A 47 -14.47 -8.71 -7.68
C GLU A 47 -13.24 -8.35 -8.51
N LYS A 48 -13.22 -7.16 -9.13
CA LYS A 48 -12.13 -6.65 -9.95
C LYS A 48 -11.25 -5.70 -9.15
N TRP A 49 -9.95 -5.78 -9.39
CA TRP A 49 -8.99 -4.86 -8.79
C TRP A 49 -8.79 -3.65 -9.69
N TYR A 50 -9.13 -2.47 -9.16
CA TYR A 50 -8.84 -1.19 -9.79
C TYR A 50 -7.66 -0.55 -9.09
N HIS A 51 -6.95 0.33 -9.81
CA HIS A 51 -5.76 0.98 -9.29
C HIS A 51 -5.68 2.44 -9.68
N ILE A 52 -5.16 3.25 -8.76
CA ILE A 52 -4.72 4.62 -9.00
C ILE A 52 -3.26 4.77 -8.60
N LYS A 53 -2.64 5.79 -9.18
CA LYS A 53 -1.27 6.20 -8.85
C LYS A 53 -1.34 7.40 -7.94
N ILE A 54 -0.64 7.32 -6.82
CA ILE A 54 -0.47 8.41 -5.86
C ILE A 54 1.01 8.77 -5.89
N ASP A 55 1.31 10.04 -6.07
CA ASP A 55 2.68 10.51 -6.08
C ASP A 55 3.28 10.36 -4.67
N ALA A 56 4.59 10.23 -4.61
CA ALA A 56 5.32 10.12 -3.36
C ALA A 56 6.69 10.76 -3.50
N ASP A 57 7.26 11.18 -2.38
CA ASP A 57 8.64 11.62 -2.30
C ASP A 57 9.43 10.69 -1.38
N ILE A 58 10.74 10.62 -1.63
CA ILE A 58 11.69 10.12 -0.64
C ILE A 58 12.33 11.33 0.02
N ASN A 59 12.01 11.52 1.29
CA ASN A 59 12.78 12.35 2.21
C ASN A 59 13.77 11.48 2.99
N ILE A 60 14.63 12.08 3.81
CA ILE A 60 15.76 11.43 4.51
C ILE A 60 15.29 10.18 5.28
N GLY A 61 15.39 9.02 4.62
CA GLY A 61 14.94 7.72 5.12
C GLY A 61 13.42 7.49 5.13
N THR A 62 12.59 8.48 4.79
CA THR A 62 11.12 8.39 4.81
C THR A 62 10.53 8.41 3.41
N PHE A 63 9.47 7.64 3.22
CA PHE A 63 8.73 7.57 1.97
C PHE A 63 7.33 8.13 2.21
N GLU A 64 7.08 9.32 1.67
CA GLU A 64 5.94 10.16 2.05
C GLU A 64 4.96 10.27 0.87
N PRO A 65 3.68 9.86 1.04
CA PRO A 65 2.67 10.04 0.02
C PRO A 65 2.34 11.52 -0.19
N LYS A 66 2.29 11.94 -1.45
CA LYS A 66 1.79 13.24 -1.89
C LYS A 66 0.41 13.10 -2.50
N PHE A 67 -0.59 13.59 -1.78
CA PHE A 67 -1.96 13.57 -2.23
C PHE A 67 -2.26 14.82 -3.06
N LYS A 68 -2.94 14.63 -4.19
CA LYS A 68 -3.45 15.72 -5.01
C LYS A 68 -4.46 16.59 -4.23
N SER A 69 -4.62 17.83 -4.66
CA SER A 69 -5.67 18.73 -4.18
C SER A 69 -7.05 18.14 -4.48
N GLU A 70 -8.09 18.63 -3.80
CA GLU A 70 -9.46 18.12 -3.98
C GLU A 70 -9.93 18.26 -5.44
N SER A 71 -9.66 19.39 -6.08
CA SER A 71 -10.01 19.63 -7.49
C SER A 71 -9.26 18.69 -8.44
N GLU A 72 -7.98 18.43 -8.17
CA GLU A 72 -7.19 17.51 -9.00
C GLU A 72 -7.55 16.04 -8.73
N TRP A 73 -8.08 15.73 -7.54
CA TRP A 73 -8.52 14.38 -7.17
C TRP A 73 -9.66 13.88 -8.05
N LEU A 74 -10.50 14.79 -8.55
CA LEU A 74 -11.60 14.49 -9.48
C LEU A 74 -11.11 13.88 -10.80
N SER A 75 -9.82 14.02 -11.14
CA SER A 75 -9.22 13.35 -12.30
C SER A 75 -9.08 11.84 -12.13
N TYR A 76 -9.15 11.32 -10.91
CA TYR A 76 -9.20 9.88 -10.68
C TYR A 76 -10.57 9.30 -11.08
N PRO A 77 -10.63 7.99 -11.34
CA PRO A 77 -11.90 7.31 -11.57
C PRO A 77 -12.88 7.51 -10.40
N GLU A 78 -14.18 7.53 -10.67
CA GLU A 78 -15.24 7.77 -9.67
C GLU A 78 -15.13 6.88 -8.43
N TRP A 79 -14.75 5.62 -8.61
CA TRP A 79 -14.60 4.69 -7.50
C TRP A 79 -13.56 5.13 -6.45
N ALA A 80 -12.60 5.96 -6.85
CA ALA A 80 -11.55 6.52 -6.01
C ALA A 80 -11.88 7.93 -5.48
N HIS A 81 -13.05 8.50 -5.80
CA HIS A 81 -13.43 9.85 -5.37
C HIS A 81 -13.64 9.99 -3.86
N HIS A 82 -13.81 8.87 -3.13
CA HIS A 82 -13.76 8.85 -1.67
C HIS A 82 -12.32 9.11 -1.16
N ARG A 83 -11.82 10.32 -1.39
CA ARG A 83 -10.45 10.77 -1.13
C ARG A 83 -9.99 10.47 0.29
N GLU A 84 -10.80 10.84 1.28
CA GLU A 84 -10.51 10.64 2.70
C GLU A 84 -10.16 9.17 3.02
N LYS A 85 -10.99 8.25 2.53
CA LYS A 85 -10.82 6.80 2.71
C LYS A 85 -9.52 6.30 2.09
N VAL A 86 -9.16 6.79 0.91
CA VAL A 86 -7.92 6.42 0.22
C VAL A 86 -6.71 6.96 0.99
N ILE A 87 -6.75 8.21 1.43
CA ILE A 87 -5.69 8.86 2.19
C ILE A 87 -5.43 8.11 3.50
N GLU A 88 -6.48 7.84 4.26
CA GLU A 88 -6.40 7.12 5.53
C GLU A 88 -5.71 5.75 5.35
N ARG A 89 -6.15 4.97 4.36
CA ARG A 89 -5.59 3.65 4.04
C ARG A 89 -4.13 3.71 3.60
N VAL A 90 -3.76 4.74 2.83
CA VAL A 90 -2.37 4.94 2.40
C VAL A 90 -1.50 5.34 3.58
N LYS A 91 -1.97 6.25 4.45
CA LYS A 91 -1.28 6.65 5.69
C LYS A 91 -1.11 5.48 6.67
N MET A 92 -2.09 4.58 6.80
CA MET A 92 -1.96 3.35 7.59
C MET A 92 -0.77 2.47 7.13
N ARG A 93 -0.40 2.55 5.85
CA ARG A 93 0.71 1.78 5.27
C ARG A 93 2.02 2.55 5.24
N TYR A 94 1.94 3.87 5.09
CA TYR A 94 3.04 4.81 4.93
C TYR A 94 2.77 6.04 5.82
N PRO A 95 3.00 5.94 7.14
CA PRO A 95 2.74 7.04 8.06
C PRO A 95 3.67 8.21 7.74
N LEU A 96 3.16 9.43 7.87
CA LEU A 96 3.94 10.66 7.75
C LEU A 96 4.74 10.86 9.04
N LYS A 97 5.94 11.43 8.93
CA LYS A 97 6.88 11.57 10.05
C LYS A 97 6.47 12.61 11.09
N ASP A 98 5.47 13.44 10.79
CA ASP A 98 5.12 14.65 11.55
C ASP A 98 3.76 14.56 12.28
N GLU A 99 3.29 13.35 12.64
CA GLU A 99 2.10 13.14 13.49
C GLU A 99 2.46 12.65 14.90
N ASP A 100 3.53 13.21 15.51
CA ASP A 100 3.86 13.11 16.94
C ASP A 100 3.84 14.49 17.62
#